data_AF-A0A8T2NES8-F1
#
_entry.id   AF-A0A8T2NES8-F1
#
_cell.length_a   1.000
_cell.length_b   1.000
_cell.length_c   1.000
_cell.angle_alpha   90.00
_cell.angle_beta   90.00
_cell.angle_gamma   90.00
#
_symmetry.space_group_name_H-M   'P 1'
#
loop_
_entity.id
_entity.type
_entity.pdbx_description
1 polymer ?
#
loop_
_entity_poly.entity_id
_entity_poly.type
_entity_poly.pdbx_seq_one_letter_code
_entity_poly.pdbx_strand_id
1 'polypeptide(L)'
;MGQPSRTIGGQNRTSYLTLHSLSHLSSLPSFVWEWNSPSDESEEREKEPRTLTYPAYIASLLDSGAKRMAAGVRMECSSQGQCPSSCHLCHMSPGPAPARQAEPILLQITKAAPLYELVSNNETYQALQEAMKSMLWCSGKGDVIDDWCRCDSNAFGTDGLPTCAPLPQPVLKLSHTYEPSSSLVIMEWNHTEPPIGVRIVDYLISQEKVTERTDHSKVETGKLNFPQPLPRTFKTGH
;
A
#
# COMPACT_ATOMS: atom_id res chain seq x y z
N MET A 1 -9.72 41.25 9.43
CA MET A 1 -8.95 40.72 8.29
C MET A 1 -8.37 39.38 8.70
N GLY A 2 -9.10 38.29 8.45
CA GLY A 2 -8.67 36.94 8.78
C GLY A 2 -8.12 36.26 7.53
N GLN A 3 -6.88 35.79 7.58
CA GLN A 3 -6.29 34.96 6.54
C GLN A 3 -6.97 33.58 6.55
N PRO A 4 -7.32 33.01 5.39
CA PRO A 4 -7.71 31.61 5.33
C PRO A 4 -6.46 30.72 5.33
N SER A 5 -6.31 29.92 6.38
CA SER A 5 -5.36 28.82 6.45
C SER A 5 -5.70 27.80 5.34
N ARG A 6 -4.75 27.54 4.43
CA ARG A 6 -4.84 26.44 3.48
C ARG A 6 -4.57 25.12 4.21
N THR A 7 -5.61 24.34 4.43
CA THR A 7 -5.51 22.94 4.82
C THR A 7 -4.98 22.14 3.62
N ILE A 8 -3.78 21.59 3.73
CA ILE A 8 -3.20 20.67 2.74
C ILE A 8 -3.94 19.34 2.87
N GLY A 9 -5.04 19.21 2.11
CA GLY A 9 -5.72 17.95 1.91
C GLY A 9 -5.07 17.20 0.75
N GLY A 10 -4.11 16.33 1.05
CA GLY A 10 -3.65 15.31 0.10
C GLY A 10 -4.80 14.34 -0.15
N GLN A 11 -5.59 14.57 -1.19
CA GLN A 11 -6.55 13.58 -1.66
C GLN A 11 -5.76 12.41 -2.26
N ASN A 12 -5.69 11.29 -1.54
CA ASN A 12 -5.38 10.00 -2.15
C ASN A 12 -6.43 9.73 -3.24
N ARG A 13 -6.12 10.11 -4.48
CA ARG A 13 -6.96 9.81 -5.64
C ARG A 13 -6.56 8.43 -6.15
N THR A 14 -7.34 7.42 -5.78
CA THR A 14 -7.29 6.11 -6.42
C THR A 14 -7.87 6.25 -7.83
N SER A 15 -7.07 5.88 -8.82
CA SER A 15 -7.48 5.86 -10.22
C SER A 15 -7.82 4.43 -10.62
N TYR A 16 -8.82 4.28 -11.51
CA TYR A 16 -9.34 2.98 -11.93
C TYR A 16 -9.24 2.84 -13.45
N LEU A 17 -8.87 1.64 -13.92
CA LEU A 17 -8.93 1.25 -15.32
C LEU A 17 -9.77 -0.01 -15.46
N THR A 18 -10.79 0.06 -16.32
CA THR A 18 -11.62 -1.08 -16.69
C THR A 18 -11.19 -1.61 -18.05
N LEU A 19 -10.76 -2.85 -18.11
CA LEU A 19 -10.40 -3.55 -19.35
C LEU A 19 -11.49 -4.56 -19.68
N HIS A 20 -12.14 -4.36 -20.84
CA HIS A 20 -13.12 -5.30 -21.38
C HIS A 20 -12.46 -6.22 -22.42
N SER A 21 -12.66 -7.53 -22.30
CA SER A 21 -12.34 -8.48 -23.38
C SER A 21 -13.57 -8.62 -24.28
N LEU A 22 -13.40 -8.34 -25.58
CA LEU A 22 -14.42 -8.53 -26.61
C LEU A 22 -14.69 -10.02 -26.81
N SER A 23 -15.68 -10.57 -26.09
CA SER A 23 -16.34 -11.81 -26.43
C SER A 23 -17.74 -11.87 -25.81
N HIS A 24 -18.71 -12.22 -26.66
CA HIS A 24 -20.17 -12.24 -26.50
C HIS A 24 -20.76 -12.55 -25.12
N LEU A 25 -21.90 -11.89 -24.84
CA LEU A 25 -22.81 -12.12 -23.72
C LEU A 25 -23.25 -13.59 -23.59
N SER A 26 -23.19 -14.12 -22.37
CA SER A 26 -24.15 -15.10 -21.86
C SER A 26 -24.26 -15.03 -20.33
N SER A 27 -25.49 -15.24 -19.86
CA SER A 27 -26.10 -15.09 -18.53
C SER A 27 -25.54 -15.87 -17.33
N LEU A 28 -25.57 -15.21 -16.14
CA LEU A 28 -25.87 -15.66 -14.74
C LEU A 28 -24.98 -16.77 -14.09
N PRO A 29 -24.96 -16.94 -12.73
CA PRO A 29 -25.67 -16.23 -11.65
C PRO A 29 -24.74 -15.60 -10.58
N SER A 30 -25.31 -14.75 -9.73
CA SER A 30 -24.68 -14.21 -8.53
C SER A 30 -24.52 -15.28 -7.46
N PHE A 31 -23.28 -15.56 -7.05
CA PHE A 31 -22.98 -16.30 -5.82
C PHE A 31 -22.89 -15.31 -4.66
N VAL A 32 -23.84 -15.40 -3.73
CA VAL A 32 -23.79 -14.71 -2.44
C VAL A 32 -23.00 -15.62 -1.49
N TRP A 33 -21.85 -15.13 -1.00
CA TRP A 33 -21.18 -15.73 0.14
C TRP A 33 -21.93 -15.29 1.40
N GLU A 34 -22.84 -16.12 1.88
CA GLU A 34 -23.44 -15.97 3.19
C GLU A 34 -22.41 -16.42 4.23
N TRP A 35 -21.95 -15.47 5.04
CA TRP A 35 -21.09 -15.75 6.18
C TRP A 35 -21.88 -16.58 7.19
N ASN A 36 -21.58 -17.88 7.28
CA ASN A 36 -22.06 -18.68 8.40
C ASN A 36 -21.30 -18.27 9.66
N SER A 37 -22.00 -17.53 10.53
CA SER A 37 -21.69 -17.50 11.96
C SER A 37 -21.74 -18.94 12.50
N PRO A 38 -20.85 -19.35 13.43
CA PRO A 38 -20.87 -20.70 13.96
C PRO A 38 -22.23 -21.02 14.58
N SER A 39 -22.93 -22.02 14.04
CA SER A 39 -24.16 -22.56 14.61
C SER A 39 -23.83 -23.34 15.88
N ASP A 40 -24.44 -22.91 16.98
CA ASP A 40 -24.31 -23.43 18.34
C ASP A 40 -25.20 -24.68 18.51
N GLU A 41 -24.97 -25.74 17.74
CA GLU A 41 -25.62 -27.04 17.95
C GLU A 41 -24.67 -28.19 17.66
N SER A 42 -23.91 -28.60 18.68
CA SER A 42 -23.52 -30.00 18.87
C SER A 42 -23.10 -30.20 20.32
N GLU A 43 -24.03 -30.64 21.16
CA GLU A 43 -23.71 -31.30 22.43
C GLU A 43 -23.05 -32.65 22.13
N GLU A 44 -21.74 -32.74 22.33
CA GLU A 44 -21.15 -33.87 23.06
C GLU A 44 -19.70 -33.55 23.46
N ARG A 45 -19.47 -33.61 24.79
CA ARG A 45 -18.19 -33.69 25.50
C ARG A 45 -17.48 -32.38 25.86
N GLU A 46 -18.04 -31.75 26.89
CA GLU A 46 -17.38 -31.29 28.12
C GLU A 46 -15.84 -31.08 28.07
N LYS A 47 -15.43 -30.07 27.31
CA LYS A 47 -14.35 -29.19 27.74
C LYS A 47 -14.83 -27.80 27.35
N GLU A 48 -15.45 -27.14 28.33
CA GLU A 48 -15.90 -25.75 28.30
C GLU A 48 -15.01 -24.96 27.32
N PRO A 49 -15.55 -24.49 26.17
CA PRO A 49 -14.74 -23.78 25.18
C PRO A 49 -14.35 -22.46 25.83
N ARG A 50 -13.25 -22.47 26.57
CA ARG A 50 -12.67 -21.29 27.21
C ARG A 50 -12.32 -20.31 26.11
N THR A 51 -13.27 -19.45 25.74
CA THR A 51 -13.10 -18.13 25.11
C THR A 51 -11.81 -17.99 24.31
N LEU A 52 -11.60 -18.87 23.32
CA LEU A 52 -10.41 -18.83 22.49
C LEU A 52 -10.51 -17.63 21.54
N THR A 53 -9.43 -16.90 21.38
CA THR A 53 -9.36 -15.89 20.32
C THR A 53 -9.39 -16.58 18.96
N TYR A 54 -9.89 -15.89 17.95
CA TYR A 54 -9.93 -16.43 16.58
C TYR A 54 -8.56 -16.95 16.10
N PRO A 55 -7.43 -16.22 16.29
CA PRO A 55 -6.11 -16.76 15.95
C PRO A 55 -5.76 -18.05 16.73
N ALA A 56 -6.07 -18.12 18.03
CA ALA A 56 -5.80 -19.32 18.83
C ALA A 56 -6.63 -20.53 18.36
N TYR A 57 -7.89 -20.29 17.95
CA TYR A 57 -8.75 -21.32 17.38
C TYR A 57 -8.21 -21.86 16.05
N ILE A 58 -7.83 -20.96 15.11
CA ILE A 58 -7.26 -21.35 13.82
C ILE A 58 -5.92 -22.09 14.00
N ALA A 59 -5.06 -21.63 14.92
CA ALA A 59 -3.81 -22.32 15.24
C ALA A 59 -4.05 -23.75 15.75
N SER A 60 -5.06 -23.95 16.61
CA SER A 60 -5.47 -25.28 17.08
C SER A 60 -6.01 -26.18 15.96
N LEU A 61 -6.77 -25.65 15.01
CA LEU A 61 -7.22 -26.39 13.83
C LEU A 61 -6.07 -26.81 12.91
N LEU A 62 -5.07 -25.93 12.75
CA LEU A 62 -3.85 -26.23 12.00
C LEU A 62 -3.01 -27.33 12.69
N ASP A 63 -2.89 -27.28 14.02
CA ASP A 63 -2.10 -28.25 14.81
C ASP A 63 -2.78 -29.62 14.94
N SER A 64 -4.11 -29.65 15.12
CA SER A 64 -4.90 -30.89 15.22
C SER A 64 -5.05 -31.65 13.90
N GLY A 65 -4.59 -31.09 12.78
CA GLY A 65 -4.59 -31.77 11.49
C GLY A 65 -5.98 -31.92 10.85
N ALA A 66 -6.92 -31.02 11.18
CA ALA A 66 -8.24 -30.90 10.54
C ALA A 66 -8.13 -30.34 9.10
N LYS A 67 -7.37 -31.06 8.26
CA LYS A 67 -6.86 -30.62 6.94
C LYS A 67 -7.91 -30.16 5.95
N ARG A 68 -9.16 -30.60 6.07
CA ARG A 68 -10.23 -30.20 5.14
C ARG A 68 -10.75 -28.79 5.41
N MET A 69 -10.79 -28.35 6.67
CA MET A 69 -11.33 -27.03 7.05
C MET A 69 -10.27 -25.92 7.06
N ALA A 70 -8.99 -26.27 7.27
CA ALA A 70 -7.88 -25.32 7.32
C ALA A 70 -6.94 -25.39 6.10
N ALA A 71 -7.35 -26.04 5.01
CA ALA A 71 -6.56 -26.15 3.79
C ALA A 71 -6.24 -24.74 3.22
N GLY A 72 -4.95 -24.46 2.99
CA GLY A 72 -4.50 -23.19 2.42
C GLY A 72 -4.36 -22.03 3.41
N VAL A 73 -4.83 -22.18 4.66
CA VAL A 73 -4.64 -21.17 5.71
C VAL A 73 -3.20 -21.18 6.20
N ARG A 74 -2.58 -20.00 6.27
CA ARG A 74 -1.24 -19.80 6.84
C ARG A 74 -1.30 -18.68 7.87
N MET A 75 -0.59 -18.88 8.98
CA MET A 75 -0.44 -17.88 10.02
C MET A 75 1.01 -17.41 10.05
N GLU A 76 1.22 -16.11 9.91
CA GLU A 76 2.51 -15.46 10.00
C GLU A 76 2.47 -14.44 11.14
N CYS A 77 3.40 -14.57 12.10
CA CYS A 77 3.46 -13.73 13.28
C CYS A 77 4.77 -12.94 13.28
N SER A 78 4.65 -11.63 13.49
CA SER A 78 5.78 -10.73 13.73
C SER A 78 5.59 -10.05 15.08
N SER A 79 6.52 -10.26 16.01
CA SER A 79 6.49 -9.65 17.33
C SER A 79 7.47 -8.48 17.41
N GLN A 80 6.95 -7.31 17.76
CA GLN A 80 7.73 -6.14 18.11
C GLN A 80 7.84 -6.08 19.65
N GLY A 81 8.98 -6.55 20.18
CA GLY A 81 9.25 -6.63 21.61
C GLY A 81 8.82 -7.97 22.23
N GLN A 82 9.13 -8.15 23.52
CA GLN A 82 8.83 -9.39 24.24
C GLN A 82 7.42 -9.36 24.85
N CYS A 83 6.65 -10.44 24.69
CA CYS A 83 5.35 -10.58 25.35
C CYS A 83 5.54 -10.65 26.87
N PRO A 84 4.91 -9.77 27.67
CA PRO A 84 5.04 -9.79 29.12
C PRO A 84 4.36 -11.03 29.71
N SER A 85 4.90 -11.57 30.81
CA SER A 85 4.38 -12.78 31.45
C SER A 85 2.95 -12.63 32.00
N SER A 86 2.46 -11.39 32.16
CA SER A 86 1.09 -11.09 32.57
C SER A 86 0.07 -11.14 31.42
N CYS A 87 0.51 -11.21 30.15
CA CYS A 87 -0.39 -11.20 29.00
C CYS A 87 -0.56 -12.61 28.42
N HIS A 88 -1.78 -13.14 28.48
CA HIS A 88 -2.11 -14.45 27.90
C HIS A 88 -2.41 -14.41 26.40
N LEU A 89 -2.52 -13.23 25.78
CA LEU A 89 -2.95 -13.08 24.38
C LEU A 89 -1.79 -13.18 23.37
N CYS A 90 -0.60 -12.71 23.73
CA CYS A 90 0.58 -12.73 22.86
C CYS A 90 1.52 -13.92 23.12
N HIS A 91 1.13 -14.84 24.00
CA HIS A 91 1.98 -15.94 24.42
C HIS A 91 2.01 -17.05 23.35
N MET A 92 3.11 -17.15 22.60
CA MET A 92 3.30 -18.17 21.56
C MET A 92 4.08 -19.38 22.10
N SER A 93 3.42 -20.27 22.85
CA SER A 93 3.94 -21.52 23.44
C SER A 93 5.20 -21.42 24.35
N PRO A 94 5.36 -22.35 25.33
CA PRO A 94 6.26 -22.14 26.46
C PRO A 94 7.69 -22.58 26.12
N GLY A 95 8.48 -21.70 25.52
CA GLY A 95 9.94 -21.75 25.70
C GLY A 95 10.30 -21.26 27.12
N PRO A 96 11.39 -21.72 27.75
CA PRO A 96 11.81 -21.25 29.06
C PRO A 96 12.34 -19.82 28.95
N ALA A 97 11.43 -18.85 28.82
CA ALA A 97 11.75 -17.45 28.90
C ALA A 97 11.86 -17.10 30.39
N PRO A 98 13.06 -16.71 30.89
CA PRO A 98 13.21 -16.30 32.28
C PRO A 98 12.25 -15.15 32.56
N ALA A 99 11.77 -15.08 33.81
CA ALA A 99 10.89 -14.03 34.35
C ALA A 99 11.57 -12.63 34.40
N ARG A 100 12.16 -12.21 33.28
CA ARG A 100 12.73 -10.88 33.07
C ARG A 100 11.61 -10.00 32.56
N GLN A 101 11.48 -8.82 33.17
CA GLN A 101 10.59 -7.77 32.70
C GLN A 101 10.94 -7.46 31.23
N ALA A 102 9.95 -7.53 30.35
CA ALA A 102 10.13 -7.21 28.95
C ALA A 102 10.54 -5.74 28.83
N GLU A 103 11.71 -5.47 28.26
CA GLU A 103 12.16 -4.09 28.00
C GLU A 103 11.26 -3.48 26.91
N PRO A 104 10.67 -2.30 27.14
CA PRO A 104 9.80 -1.67 26.16
C PRO A 104 10.61 -1.26 24.93
N ILE A 105 10.06 -1.53 23.75
CA ILE A 105 10.66 -1.10 22.49
C ILE A 105 9.85 0.03 21.85
N LEU A 106 10.50 0.83 21.00
CA LEU A 106 9.82 1.89 20.25
C LEU A 106 8.87 1.26 19.22
N LEU A 107 7.57 1.40 19.45
CA LEU A 107 6.54 0.93 18.52
C LEU A 107 6.13 2.02 17.53
N GLN A 108 5.92 3.24 18.00
CA GLN A 108 5.43 4.34 17.18
C GLN A 108 5.99 5.68 17.63
N ILE A 109 6.38 6.49 16.65
CA ILE A 109 6.70 7.90 16.84
C ILE A 109 5.40 8.69 16.61
N THR A 110 4.86 9.30 17.67
CA THR A 110 3.60 10.06 17.59
C THR A 110 3.80 11.54 17.27
N LYS A 111 4.99 12.08 17.60
CA LYS A 111 5.38 13.46 17.33
C LYS A 111 6.86 13.49 16.99
N ALA A 112 7.19 14.27 15.97
CA ALA A 112 8.56 14.60 15.61
C ALA A 112 8.65 16.12 15.47
N ALA A 113 9.71 16.71 16.01
CA ALA A 113 10.04 18.12 15.82
C ALA A 113 11.32 18.20 14.96
N PRO A 114 11.39 19.12 13.99
CA PRO A 114 12.58 19.28 13.17
C PRO A 114 13.75 19.86 13.98
N LEU A 115 14.97 19.41 13.65
CA LEU A 115 16.15 19.79 14.43
C LEU A 115 16.52 21.27 14.34
N TYR A 116 16.15 21.96 13.26
CA TYR A 116 16.42 23.39 13.13
C TYR A 116 15.69 24.25 14.18
N GLU A 117 14.61 23.76 14.80
CA GLU A 117 13.92 24.48 15.89
C GLU A 117 14.78 24.61 17.16
N LEU A 118 15.82 23.79 17.30
CA LEU A 118 16.76 23.85 18.42
C LEU A 118 17.85 24.91 18.23
N VAL A 119 17.93 25.53 17.04
CA VAL A 119 18.97 26.52 16.70
C VAL A 119 18.46 27.93 17.02
N SER A 120 19.25 28.69 17.79
CA SER A 120 18.90 30.06 18.20
C SER A 120 19.36 31.14 17.21
N ASN A 121 20.39 30.87 16.41
CA ASN A 121 20.89 31.79 15.39
C ASN A 121 20.01 31.72 14.13
N ASN A 122 19.45 32.86 13.71
CA ASN A 122 18.52 32.93 12.59
C ASN A 122 19.15 32.56 11.23
N GLU A 123 20.42 32.90 11.00
CA GLU A 123 21.12 32.55 9.75
C GLU A 123 21.36 31.03 9.66
N THR A 124 21.81 30.43 10.76
CA THR A 124 22.02 28.97 10.84
C THR A 124 20.69 28.22 10.79
N TYR A 125 19.64 28.77 11.39
CA TYR A 125 18.28 28.25 11.31
C TYR A 125 17.81 28.13 9.86
N GLN A 126 17.94 29.21 9.07
CA GLN A 126 17.53 29.23 7.67
C GLN A 126 18.35 28.26 6.83
N ALA A 127 19.67 28.27 6.96
CA ALA A 127 20.56 27.38 6.22
C ALA A 127 20.25 25.89 6.51
N LEU A 128 19.99 25.53 7.77
CA LEU A 128 19.64 24.16 8.13
C LEU A 128 18.24 23.78 7.63
N GLN A 129 17.28 24.70 7.67
CA GLN A 129 15.94 24.49 7.13
C GLN A 129 15.98 24.21 5.62
N GLU A 130 16.74 25.00 4.86
CA GLU A 130 16.91 24.82 3.41
C GLU A 130 17.62 23.51 3.09
N ALA A 131 18.72 23.19 3.79
CA ALA A 131 19.44 21.94 3.61
C ALA A 131 18.57 20.71 3.92
N MET A 132 17.77 20.75 4.99
CA MET A 132 16.84 19.66 5.33
C MET A 132 15.75 19.48 4.28
N LYS A 133 15.21 20.58 3.72
CA LYS A 133 14.23 20.52 2.62
C LYS A 133 14.85 19.94 1.35
N SER A 134 16.07 20.38 1.00
CA SER A 134 16.84 19.86 -0.13
C SER A 134 17.07 18.35 -0.01
N MET A 135 17.48 17.88 1.16
CA MET A 135 17.71 16.46 1.41
C MET A 135 16.42 15.63 1.30
N LEU A 136 15.30 16.16 1.81
CA LEU A 136 14.03 15.44 1.84
C LEU A 136 13.35 15.36 0.47
N TRP A 137 13.34 16.46 -0.29
CA TRP A 137 12.55 16.57 -1.53
C TRP A 137 13.37 16.48 -2.80
N CYS A 138 14.64 16.92 -2.76
CA CYS A 138 15.51 17.04 -3.92
C CYS A 138 16.76 16.15 -3.81
N SER A 139 16.74 15.14 -2.93
CA SER A 139 17.84 14.19 -2.69
C SER A 139 19.20 14.84 -2.38
N GLY A 140 19.20 16.08 -1.88
CA GLY A 140 20.41 16.86 -1.62
C GLY A 140 21.14 17.35 -2.88
N LYS A 141 20.49 17.34 -4.05
CA LYS A 141 21.07 17.75 -5.34
C LYS A 141 20.34 18.94 -5.98
N GLY A 142 19.88 19.84 -5.14
CA GLY A 142 19.13 21.02 -5.57
C GLY A 142 18.35 21.65 -4.43
N ASP A 143 17.82 22.84 -4.69
CA ASP A 143 17.12 23.64 -3.71
C ASP A 143 15.61 23.55 -3.89
N VAL A 144 14.85 23.65 -2.79
CA VAL A 144 13.40 23.77 -2.85
C VAL A 144 13.02 25.23 -3.01
N ILE A 145 12.35 25.57 -4.11
CA ILE A 145 11.78 26.88 -4.36
C ILE A 145 10.27 26.70 -4.48
N ASP A 146 9.49 27.37 -3.65
CA ASP A 146 8.05 27.11 -3.51
C ASP A 146 7.76 25.60 -3.33
N ASP A 147 7.07 24.99 -4.29
CA ASP A 147 6.71 23.56 -4.31
C ASP A 147 7.51 22.76 -5.36
N TRP A 148 8.61 23.30 -5.89
CA TRP A 148 9.43 22.64 -6.91
C TRP A 148 10.91 22.54 -6.51
N CYS A 149 11.58 21.52 -7.03
CA CYS A 149 13.02 21.33 -6.85
C CYS A 149 13.78 21.97 -8.01
N ARG A 150 14.64 22.95 -7.71
CA ARG A 150 15.64 23.47 -8.62
C ARG A 150 16.88 22.59 -8.56
N CYS A 151 17.02 21.69 -9.51
CA CYS A 151 18.14 20.76 -9.56
C CYS A 151 19.48 21.44 -9.92
N ASP A 152 20.56 20.97 -9.30
CA ASP A 152 21.93 21.32 -9.66
C ASP A 152 22.31 20.73 -11.03
N SER A 153 23.33 21.32 -11.66
CA SER A 153 23.81 20.89 -12.99
C SER A 153 24.29 19.43 -13.06
N ASN A 154 24.68 18.84 -11.93
CA ASN A 154 25.11 17.44 -11.83
C ASN A 154 23.96 16.45 -11.61
N ALA A 155 22.72 16.94 -11.51
CA ALA A 155 21.54 16.14 -11.20
C ALA A 155 20.64 15.92 -12.43
N PHE A 156 21.18 16.10 -13.63
CA PHE A 156 20.51 15.79 -14.88
C PHE A 156 20.88 14.38 -15.36
N GLY A 157 19.88 13.65 -15.84
CA GLY A 157 20.05 12.30 -16.39
C GLY A 157 20.76 12.31 -17.73
N THR A 158 20.98 11.12 -18.29
CA THR A 158 21.58 10.96 -19.64
C THR A 158 20.69 11.51 -20.75
N ASP A 159 19.40 11.64 -20.47
CA ASP A 159 18.37 12.24 -21.32
C ASP A 159 18.28 13.78 -21.17
N GLY A 160 19.07 14.37 -20.28
CA GLY A 160 19.02 15.80 -19.98
C GLY A 160 17.81 16.22 -19.14
N LEU A 161 17.06 15.27 -18.55
CA LEU A 161 15.95 15.56 -17.67
C LEU A 161 16.41 15.70 -16.20
N PRO A 162 15.74 16.54 -15.39
CA PRO A 162 16.07 16.68 -13.98
C PRO A 162 15.77 15.40 -13.20
N THR A 163 16.73 14.94 -12.38
CA THR A 163 16.63 13.70 -11.57
C THR A 163 16.82 13.93 -10.07
N CYS A 164 16.90 15.19 -9.61
CA CYS A 164 17.12 15.49 -8.19
C CYS A 164 15.91 15.10 -7.30
N ALA A 165 14.68 15.27 -7.80
CA ALA A 165 13.48 14.85 -7.09
C ALA A 165 13.08 13.43 -7.53
N PRO A 166 12.90 12.48 -6.60
CA PRO A 166 12.59 11.09 -6.95
C PRO A 166 11.18 10.95 -7.51
N LEU A 167 11.04 10.31 -8.67
CA LEU A 167 9.74 9.95 -9.24
C LEU A 167 9.26 8.63 -8.64
N PRO A 168 8.15 8.62 -7.87
CA PRO A 168 7.65 7.39 -7.27
C PRO A 168 7.09 6.45 -8.35
N GLN A 169 7.41 5.16 -8.22
CA GLN A 169 6.92 4.14 -9.14
C GLN A 169 5.46 3.78 -8.82
N PRO A 170 4.53 3.89 -9.79
CA PRO A 170 3.17 3.48 -9.57
C PRO A 170 3.07 1.95 -9.47
N VAL A 171 2.38 1.47 -8.45
CA VAL A 171 2.09 0.04 -8.29
C VAL A 171 0.68 -0.23 -8.79
N LEU A 172 0.59 -0.96 -9.88
CA LEU A 172 -0.68 -1.41 -10.45
C LEU A 172 -1.18 -2.64 -9.69
N LYS A 173 -2.41 -2.60 -9.20
CA LYS A 173 -3.04 -3.67 -8.41
C LYS A 173 -4.37 -4.06 -9.02
N LEU A 174 -4.80 -5.30 -8.80
CA LEU A 174 -6.20 -5.68 -9.05
C LEU A 174 -7.10 -5.02 -8.02
N SER A 175 -8.33 -4.69 -8.43
CA SER A 175 -9.32 -4.18 -7.49
C SER A 175 -9.63 -5.22 -6.41
N HIS A 176 -9.71 -4.77 -5.16
CA HIS A 176 -10.10 -5.63 -4.04
C HIS A 176 -11.61 -5.87 -4.00
N THR A 177 -12.38 -5.00 -4.64
CA THR A 177 -13.85 -5.06 -4.65
C THR A 177 -14.38 -5.89 -5.82
N TYR A 178 -13.62 -5.98 -6.91
CA TYR A 178 -14.04 -6.66 -8.14
C TYR A 178 -13.09 -7.78 -8.49
N GLU A 179 -13.57 -9.01 -8.30
CA GLU A 179 -12.88 -10.21 -8.77
C GLU A 179 -12.85 -10.23 -10.32
N PRO A 180 -11.70 -10.54 -10.94
CA PRO A 180 -11.60 -10.59 -12.39
C PRO A 180 -12.50 -11.68 -12.98
N SER A 181 -13.12 -11.39 -14.11
CA SER A 181 -13.90 -12.36 -14.89
C SER A 181 -13.26 -12.60 -16.25
N SER A 182 -13.82 -13.55 -17.02
CA SER A 182 -13.38 -13.84 -18.39
C SER A 182 -13.45 -12.62 -19.33
N SER A 183 -14.25 -11.62 -18.98
CA SER A 183 -14.49 -10.43 -19.81
C SER A 183 -14.11 -9.10 -19.16
N LEU A 184 -13.81 -9.08 -17.86
CA LEU A 184 -13.63 -7.86 -17.10
C LEU A 184 -12.43 -7.98 -16.17
N VAL A 185 -11.49 -7.04 -16.31
CA VAL A 185 -10.41 -6.84 -15.35
C VAL A 185 -10.42 -5.37 -14.93
N ILE A 186 -10.44 -5.14 -13.62
CA ILE A 186 -10.35 -3.79 -13.05
C ILE A 186 -9.02 -3.67 -12.32
N MET A 187 -8.25 -2.67 -12.73
CA MET A 187 -6.97 -2.34 -12.11
C MET A 187 -7.02 -0.97 -11.45
N GLU A 188 -6.29 -0.86 -10.34
CA GLU A 188 -6.20 0.31 -9.49
C GLU A 188 -4.76 0.72 -9.30
N TRP A 189 -4.51 2.02 -9.27
CA TRP A 189 -3.24 2.59 -8.84
C TRP A 189 -3.46 3.86 -8.03
N ASN A 190 -2.54 4.10 -7.11
CA ASN A 190 -2.56 5.32 -6.30
C ASN A 190 -1.80 6.42 -7.02
N HIS A 191 -2.42 7.60 -7.11
CA HIS A 191 -1.70 8.79 -7.53
C HIS A 191 -0.78 9.27 -6.40
N THR A 192 0.49 8.92 -6.50
CA THR A 192 1.53 9.23 -5.51
C THR A 192 2.35 10.44 -5.91
N GLU A 193 1.72 11.55 -6.31
CA GLU A 193 2.47 12.80 -6.54
C GLU A 193 2.95 13.37 -5.19
N PRO A 194 4.27 13.61 -5.01
CA PRO A 194 4.77 14.27 -3.82
C PRO A 194 4.25 15.71 -3.73
N PRO A 195 4.04 16.25 -2.51
CA PRO A 195 3.60 17.64 -2.36
C PRO A 195 4.64 18.66 -2.85
N ILE A 196 5.92 18.28 -2.93
CA ILE A 196 7.03 19.12 -3.39
C ILE A 196 7.91 18.30 -4.36
N GLY A 197 8.35 18.93 -5.45
CA GLY A 197 9.35 18.37 -6.36
C GLY A 197 8.77 17.95 -7.71
N VAL A 198 8.66 16.64 -7.94
CA VAL A 198 8.15 16.10 -9.22
C VAL A 198 6.65 16.30 -9.35
N ARG A 199 6.18 16.51 -10.59
CA ARG A 199 4.75 16.46 -10.93
C ARG A 199 4.49 15.39 -11.97
N ILE A 200 3.45 14.61 -11.72
CA ILE A 200 3.06 13.50 -12.58
C ILE A 200 2.05 14.02 -13.60
N VAL A 201 2.46 14.13 -14.85
CA VAL A 201 1.65 14.69 -15.94
C VAL A 201 0.85 13.63 -16.70
N ASP A 202 1.31 12.38 -16.73
CA ASP A 202 0.67 11.29 -17.47
C ASP A 202 1.03 9.94 -16.84
N TYR A 203 0.13 8.96 -17.01
CA TYR A 203 0.42 7.54 -16.78
C TYR A 203 0.28 6.77 -18.08
N LEU A 204 1.35 6.09 -18.48
CA LEU A 204 1.37 5.21 -19.63
C LEU A 204 1.10 3.77 -19.17
N ILE A 205 0.00 3.17 -19.61
CA ILE A 205 -0.34 1.77 -19.33
C ILE A 205 -0.31 0.98 -20.64
N SER A 206 0.52 -0.07 -20.69
CA SER A 206 0.59 -1.00 -21.83
C SER A 206 -0.02 -2.34 -21.46
N GLN A 207 -0.94 -2.83 -22.29
CA GLN A 207 -1.52 -4.16 -22.18
C GLN A 207 -1.05 -5.03 -23.35
N GLU A 208 -0.56 -6.22 -23.02
CA GLU A 208 -0.16 -7.25 -23.97
C GLU A 208 -0.90 -8.55 -23.65
N LYS A 209 -1.57 -9.12 -24.66
CA LYS A 209 -2.19 -10.45 -24.56
C LYS A 209 -1.22 -11.49 -25.11
N VAL A 210 -0.62 -12.26 -24.21
CA VAL A 210 0.25 -13.38 -24.60
C VAL A 210 -0.63 -14.59 -24.95
N THR A 211 -0.48 -15.12 -26.15
CA THR A 211 -1.11 -16.40 -26.56
C THR A 211 -0.04 -17.48 -26.66
N GLU A 212 -0.38 -18.74 -26.36
CA GLU A 212 0.57 -19.87 -26.34
C GLU A 212 1.18 -20.22 -27.72
N ARG A 213 0.76 -19.58 -28.81
CA ARG A 213 1.31 -19.85 -30.13
C ARG A 213 2.64 -19.13 -30.29
N THR A 214 3.67 -19.92 -30.55
CA THR A 214 5.10 -19.61 -30.73
C THR A 214 5.44 -18.64 -31.88
N ASP A 215 4.47 -17.87 -32.37
CA ASP A 215 4.67 -16.81 -33.34
C ASP A 215 4.58 -15.46 -32.62
N HIS A 216 5.70 -15.02 -32.07
CA HIS A 216 5.89 -13.68 -31.48
C HIS A 216 5.68 -12.51 -32.48
N SER A 217 5.13 -12.75 -33.67
CA SER A 217 5.02 -11.78 -34.75
C SER A 217 3.71 -10.98 -34.75
N LYS A 218 2.74 -11.30 -33.87
CA LYS A 218 1.50 -10.52 -33.76
C LYS A 218 1.15 -10.23 -32.30
N VAL A 219 1.99 -9.42 -31.67
CA VAL A 219 1.69 -8.81 -30.38
C VAL A 219 0.71 -7.65 -30.62
N GLU A 220 -0.54 -7.80 -30.17
CA GLU A 220 -1.47 -6.67 -30.06
C GLU A 220 -1.14 -5.92 -28.77
N THR A 221 -0.26 -4.91 -28.87
CA THR A 221 0.05 -3.99 -27.77
C THR A 221 -0.94 -2.83 -27.77
N GLY A 222 -1.81 -2.76 -26.77
CA GLY A 222 -2.61 -1.57 -26.49
C GLY A 222 -1.85 -0.64 -25.56
N LYS A 223 -1.64 0.62 -25.97
CA LYS A 223 -1.11 1.68 -25.08
C LYS A 223 -2.22 2.65 -24.74
N LEU A 224 -2.41 2.91 -23.45
CA LEU A 224 -3.38 3.86 -22.92
C LEU A 224 -2.64 4.96 -22.16
N ASN A 225 -3.02 6.21 -22.44
CA ASN A 225 -2.48 7.40 -21.79
C ASN A 225 -3.55 7.99 -20.89
N PHE A 226 -3.15 8.37 -19.68
CA PHE A 226 -4.02 8.91 -18.65
C PHE A 226 -3.44 10.23 -18.14
N PRO A 227 -3.67 11.34 -18.87
CA PRO A 227 -3.15 12.64 -18.49
C PRO A 227 -3.73 13.07 -17.14
N GLN A 228 -2.90 13.71 -16.33
CA GLN A 228 -3.29 14.26 -15.03
C GLN A 228 -3.54 15.79 -15.14
N PRO A 229 -4.55 16.32 -14.43
CA PRO A 229 -5.54 15.59 -13.62
C PRO A 229 -6.52 14.79 -14.48
N LEU A 230 -6.88 13.58 -14.04
CA LEU A 230 -7.84 12.74 -14.76
C LEU A 230 -9.16 13.52 -15.02
N PRO A 231 -9.67 13.53 -16.26
CA PRO A 231 -11.03 13.98 -16.52
C PRO A 231 -12.01 13.04 -15.80
N ARG A 232 -13.12 13.59 -15.30
CA ARG A 232 -14.10 12.90 -14.43
C ARG A 232 -14.74 11.64 -15.05
N THR A 233 -14.42 11.29 -16.28
CA THR A 233 -14.90 10.11 -17.00
C THR A 233 -13.91 9.76 -18.10
N PHE A 234 -13.16 8.68 -17.93
CA PHE A 234 -12.46 8.00 -19.02
C PHE A 234 -13.28 6.76 -19.38
N LYS A 235 -14.09 6.87 -20.43
CA LYS A 235 -14.64 5.69 -21.11
C LYS A 235 -13.70 5.37 -22.26
N THR A 236 -12.83 4.36 -22.08
CA THR A 236 -12.16 3.73 -23.22
C THR A 236 -13.19 2.86 -23.92
N GLY A 237 -13.90 3.44 -24.89
CA GLY A 237 -14.69 2.70 -25.86
C GLY A 237 -13.76 2.24 -26.99
N HIS A 238 -13.65 0.93 -27.14
CA HIS A 238 -13.35 0.30 -28.42
C HIS A 238 -14.55 -0.55 -28.81
#